data_AF-A0AAN2TTI8-F1
#
_entry.id   AF-A0AAN2TTI8-F1
#
_cell.length_a   1.000
_cell.length_b   1.000
_cell.length_c   1.000
_cell.angle_alpha   90.00
_cell.angle_beta   90.00
_cell.angle_gamma   90.00
#
_symmetry.space_group_name_H-M   'P 1'
#
loop_
_entity.id
_entity.type
_entity.pdbx_description
1 polymer ?
#
loop_
_entity_poly.entity_id
_entity_poly.type
_entity_poly.pdbx_seq_one_letter_code
_entity_poly.pdbx_strand_id
1 'polypeptide(L)'
;MFYVCPILGVHFKENDFLGWNSLSETFDQLINRSVKVLNNIVSKHKSGNILDVTHSVILKSLLMYMKGKSIKDLWAPPFIHDTSLKILEIKDGMHHLLSEGDVTHLNNVTSV
;
A
#
# COMPACT_ATOMS: atom_id res chain seq x y z
N MET A 1 -9.39 -12.27 8.22
CA MET A 1 -9.62 -12.96 6.93
C MET A 1 -10.82 -12.30 6.27
N PHE A 2 -10.60 -11.32 5.39
CA PHE A 2 -11.67 -10.76 4.58
C PHE A 2 -11.77 -11.58 3.30
N TYR A 3 -12.90 -12.25 3.12
CA TYR A 3 -13.19 -13.03 1.92
C TYR A 3 -13.50 -12.03 0.80
N VAL A 4 -12.56 -11.82 -0.12
CA VAL A 4 -12.85 -11.08 -1.35
C VAL A 4 -13.50 -12.09 -2.30
N CYS A 5 -14.78 -11.89 -2.59
CA CYS A 5 -15.53 -12.70 -3.55
C CYS A 5 -14.80 -12.67 -4.92
N PRO A 6 -14.40 -13.83 -5.49
CA PRO A 6 -13.59 -13.86 -6.71
C PRO A 6 -14.32 -13.29 -7.95
N ILE A 7 -15.65 -13.14 -7.89
CA ILE A 7 -16.46 -12.54 -8.98
C ILE A 7 -16.29 -11.01 -9.03
N LEU A 8 -15.86 -10.36 -7.93
CA LEU A 8 -15.66 -8.91 -7.82
C LEU A 8 -14.24 -8.43 -8.16
N GLY A 9 -13.28 -9.33 -8.38
CA GLY A 9 -11.87 -8.98 -8.60
C GLY A 9 -11.59 -8.18 -9.87
N VAL A 10 -12.47 -8.25 -10.87
CA VAL A 10 -12.35 -7.49 -12.13
C VAL A 10 -12.96 -6.09 -12.00
N HIS A 11 -14.09 -5.96 -11.27
CA HIS A 11 -14.77 -4.66 -11.10
C HIS A 11 -13.96 -3.68 -10.22
N PHE A 12 -13.27 -4.19 -9.19
CA PHE A 12 -12.46 -3.36 -8.29
C PHE A 12 -11.23 -2.71 -8.96
N LYS A 13 -10.77 -3.26 -10.09
CA LYS A 13 -9.59 -2.77 -10.82
C LYS A 13 -9.94 -1.73 -11.89
N GLU A 14 -11.10 -1.84 -12.53
CA GLU A 14 -11.32 -1.18 -13.82
C GLU A 14 -12.33 -0.02 -13.84
N ASN A 15 -13.29 0.11 -12.92
CA ASN A 15 -14.18 1.29 -12.90
C ASN A 15 -15.00 1.41 -11.59
N ASP A 16 -14.41 1.91 -10.51
CA ASP A 16 -15.17 2.27 -9.29
C ASP A 16 -15.02 3.76 -8.94
N PHE A 17 -14.84 4.61 -9.97
CA PHE A 17 -14.89 6.06 -9.82
C PHE A 17 -16.31 6.59 -9.57
N LEU A 18 -17.35 5.79 -9.81
CA LEU A 18 -18.73 6.23 -9.76
C LEU A 18 -19.64 5.18 -9.11
N GLY A 19 -19.69 5.24 -7.77
CA GLY A 19 -20.91 5.00 -7.00
C GLY A 19 -21.25 3.55 -6.64
N TRP A 20 -20.73 3.06 -5.51
CA TRP A 20 -21.38 2.00 -4.72
C TRP A 20 -21.35 2.32 -3.21
N ASN A 21 -22.53 2.69 -2.70
CA ASN A 21 -22.94 2.84 -1.29
C ASN A 21 -22.14 3.86 -0.44
N SER A 22 -22.85 4.86 0.09
CA SER A 22 -22.37 5.86 1.07
C SER A 22 -21.86 5.29 2.41
N LEU A 23 -21.71 3.96 2.52
CA LEU A 23 -21.24 3.23 3.68
C LEU A 23 -19.86 2.57 3.46
N SER A 24 -19.30 2.62 2.23
CA SER A 24 -17.98 2.06 1.93
C SER A 24 -16.88 3.13 1.94
N GLU A 25 -15.64 2.72 2.22
CA GLU A 25 -14.47 3.61 2.15
C GLU A 25 -14.06 3.79 0.68
N THR A 26 -13.97 5.04 0.21
CA THR A 26 -13.44 5.32 -1.14
C THR A 26 -11.92 5.20 -1.17
N PHE A 27 -11.33 5.00 -2.36
CA PHE A 27 -9.87 4.97 -2.51
C PHE A 27 -9.21 6.27 -2.03
N ASP A 28 -9.81 7.43 -2.28
CA ASP A 28 -9.29 8.71 -1.79
C ASP A 28 -9.29 8.78 -0.25
N GLN A 29 -10.34 8.27 0.41
CA GLN A 29 -10.39 8.18 1.87
C GLN A 29 -9.30 7.25 2.41
N LEU A 30 -9.14 6.08 1.78
CA LEU A 30 -8.09 5.11 2.12
C LEU A 30 -6.68 5.69 1.96
N ILE A 31 -6.41 6.35 0.83
CA ILE A 31 -5.10 6.97 0.55
C ILE A 31 -4.84 8.08 1.58
N ASN A 32 -5.82 8.96 1.82
CA ASN A 32 -5.70 10.05 2.77
C ASN A 32 -5.44 9.54 4.19
N ARG A 33 -6.14 8.50 4.66
CA ARG A 33 -5.88 7.95 6.00
C ARG A 33 -4.51 7.28 6.08
N SER A 34 -4.08 6.61 5.01
CA SER A 34 -2.79 5.92 4.97
C SER A 34 -1.65 6.92 5.06
N VAL A 35 -1.70 8.00 4.26
CA VAL A 35 -0.70 9.08 4.29
C VAL A 35 -0.69 9.80 5.64
N LYS A 36 -1.86 10.05 6.25
CA LYS A 36 -1.94 10.63 7.60
C LYS A 36 -1.25 9.77 8.65
N VAL A 37 -1.42 8.44 8.59
CA VAL A 37 -0.72 7.51 9.50
C VAL A 37 0.78 7.57 9.28
N LEU A 38 1.25 7.51 8.03
CA LEU A 38 2.68 7.63 7.69
C LEU A 38 3.28 8.94 8.25
N ASN A 39 2.64 10.08 7.97
CA ASN A 39 3.11 11.38 8.43
C ASN A 39 3.15 11.48 9.96
N ASN A 40 2.20 10.85 10.66
CA ASN A 40 2.18 10.79 12.13
C ASN A 40 3.30 9.91 12.69
N ILE A 41 3.64 8.81 12.02
CA ILE A 41 4.77 7.95 12.40
C ILE A 41 6.08 8.73 12.23
N VAL A 42 6.29 9.36 11.08
CA VAL A 42 7.49 10.15 10.78
C VAL A 42 7.61 11.39 11.68
N SER A 43 6.49 11.98 12.09
CA SER A 43 6.52 13.14 13.00
C SER A 43 6.94 12.75 14.42
N LYS A 44 6.52 11.58 14.91
CA LYS A 44 6.80 11.06 16.25
C LYS A 44 8.17 10.38 16.37
N HIS A 45 8.68 9.81 15.29
CA HIS A 45 9.92 9.05 15.28
C HIS A 45 10.92 9.66 14.30
N LYS A 46 11.76 10.57 14.81
CA LYS A 46 12.76 11.28 13.99
C LYS A 46 13.98 10.44 13.62
N SER A 47 14.17 9.30 14.29
CA SER A 47 15.28 8.39 14.08
C SER A 47 14.92 6.98 14.54
N GLY A 48 15.65 5.98 14.04
CA GLY A 48 15.46 4.56 14.37
C GLY A 48 14.69 3.81 13.30
N ASN A 49 14.42 2.53 13.57
CA ASN A 49 13.76 1.62 12.64
C ASN A 49 12.33 1.35 13.11
N ILE A 50 11.37 1.41 12.18
CA ILE A 50 9.95 1.16 12.45
C ILE A 50 9.49 0.07 11.50
N LEU A 51 8.77 -0.91 12.04
CA LEU A 51 8.11 -1.95 11.26
C LEU A 51 6.62 -1.65 11.18
N ASP A 52 6.11 -1.42 9.97
CA ASP A 52 4.68 -1.29 9.69
C ASP A 52 4.16 -2.62 9.11
N VAL A 53 3.19 -3.23 9.81
CA VAL A 53 2.53 -4.47 9.37
C VAL A 53 1.09 -4.11 9.00
N THR A 54 0.79 -4.23 7.70
CA THR A 54 -0.47 -3.73 7.13
C THR A 54 -0.96 -4.60 5.97
N HIS A 55 -2.07 -4.20 5.35
CA HIS A 55 -2.66 -4.87 4.20
C HIS A 55 -2.14 -4.32 2.87
N SER A 56 -2.20 -5.14 1.81
CA SER A 56 -1.62 -4.83 0.50
C SER A 56 -2.15 -3.53 -0.14
N VAL A 57 -3.43 -3.19 0.04
CA VAL A 57 -4.02 -1.96 -0.52
C VAL A 57 -3.51 -0.68 0.16
N ILE A 58 -3.22 -0.75 1.47
CA ILE A 58 -2.59 0.35 2.22
C ILE A 58 -1.16 0.52 1.72
N LEU A 59 -0.42 -0.59 1.58
CA LEU A 59 0.95 -0.56 1.08
C LEU A 59 1.04 -0.03 -0.36
N LYS A 60 0.11 -0.41 -1.24
CA LYS A 60 0.00 0.16 -2.60
C LYS A 60 -0.28 1.67 -2.56
N SER A 61 -1.20 2.11 -1.70
CA SER A 61 -1.50 3.54 -1.52
C SER A 61 -0.27 4.34 -1.09
N LEU A 62 0.49 3.83 -0.12
CA LEU A 62 1.71 4.47 0.37
C LEU A 62 2.81 4.51 -0.71
N LEU A 63 3.07 3.39 -1.39
CA LEU A 63 4.06 3.33 -2.46
C LEU A 63 3.73 4.27 -3.61
N MET A 64 2.46 4.32 -4.02
CA MET A 64 1.97 5.24 -5.03
C MET A 64 2.21 6.70 -4.62
N TYR A 65 1.82 7.07 -3.39
CA TYR A 65 2.04 8.40 -2.83
C TYR A 65 3.53 8.78 -2.81
N MET A 66 4.40 7.90 -2.30
CA MET A 66 5.84 8.15 -2.22
C MET A 66 6.52 8.22 -3.58
N LYS A 67 6.00 7.52 -4.59
CA LYS A 67 6.48 7.58 -5.98
C LYS A 67 5.88 8.77 -6.76
N GLY A 68 5.05 9.60 -6.14
CA GLY A 68 4.38 10.73 -6.81
C GLY A 68 3.43 10.30 -7.92
N LYS A 69 2.88 9.09 -7.84
CA LYS A 69 1.98 8.52 -8.86
C LYS A 69 0.52 8.90 -8.61
N SER A 70 -0.30 8.75 -9.64
CA SER A 70 -1.73 9.04 -9.55
C SER A 70 -2.50 7.83 -9.00
N ILE A 71 -3.71 8.06 -8.49
CA ILE A 71 -4.65 6.99 -8.07
C ILE A 71 -4.90 5.93 -9.16
N LYS A 72 -4.79 6.30 -10.44
CA LYS A 72 -4.93 5.36 -11.57
C LYS A 72 -3.81 4.31 -11.59
N ASP A 73 -2.67 4.64 -11.00
CA ASP A 73 -1.52 3.76 -10.86
C ASP A 73 -1.57 2.88 -9.62
N LEU A 74 -2.64 2.96 -8.80
CA LEU A 74 -2.77 2.19 -7.56
C LEU A 74 -2.57 0.70 -7.81
N TRP A 75 -3.08 0.17 -8.93
CA TRP A 75 -2.97 -1.25 -9.27
C TRP A 75 -1.75 -1.60 -10.11
N ALA A 76 -0.93 -0.62 -10.50
CA ALA A 76 0.25 -0.86 -11.32
C ALA A 76 1.19 -1.89 -10.65
N PRO A 77 1.92 -2.68 -11.46
CA PRO A 77 2.98 -3.55 -10.96
C PRO A 77 4.02 -2.79 -10.11
N PRO A 78 4.74 -3.48 -9.20
CA PRO A 78 4.72 -4.93 -8.97
C PRO A 78 3.53 -5.42 -8.12
N PHE A 79 3.31 -6.75 -8.13
CA PHE A 79 2.42 -7.40 -7.18
C PHE A 79 3.06 -7.38 -5.78
N ILE A 80 2.23 -7.27 -4.74
CA ILE A 80 2.70 -7.32 -3.35
C ILE A 80 2.47 -8.74 -2.87
N HIS A 81 3.55 -9.51 -2.76
CA HIS A 81 3.50 -10.82 -2.13
C HIS A 81 3.24 -10.68 -0.63
N ASP A 82 2.51 -11.63 -0.06
CA ASP A 82 2.28 -11.71 1.37
C ASP A 82 3.61 -11.74 2.11
N THR A 83 3.69 -11.03 3.23
CA THR A 83 4.89 -10.90 4.07
C THR A 83 6.14 -10.39 3.33
N SER A 84 6.00 -9.83 2.11
CA SER A 84 7.13 -9.21 1.41
C SER A 84 7.62 -7.94 2.11
N LEU A 85 8.92 -7.86 2.33
CA LEU A 85 9.55 -6.74 3.02
C LEU A 85 9.77 -5.57 2.06
N LYS A 86 9.43 -4.35 2.51
CA LYS A 86 9.73 -3.11 1.80
C LYS A 86 10.46 -2.19 2.75
N ILE A 87 11.62 -1.73 2.34
CA ILE A 87 12.47 -0.87 3.17
C ILE A 87 12.43 0.53 2.59
N LEU A 88 11.91 1.45 3.40
CA LEU A 88 11.86 2.87 3.10
C LEU A 88 12.79 3.60 4.06
N GLU A 89 13.75 4.34 3.51
CA GLU A 89 14.54 5.29 4.25
C GLU A 89 13.93 6.69 4.07
N ILE A 90 13.82 7.44 5.17
CA ILE A 90 13.34 8.82 5.15
C ILE A 90 14.45 9.70 5.71
N LYS A 91 15.00 10.55 4.85
CA LYS A 91 16.12 11.45 5.19
C LYS A 91 15.84 12.82 4.64
N ASP A 92 15.96 13.86 5.48
CA ASP A 92 15.74 15.26 5.12
C ASP A 92 14.37 15.52 4.45
N GLY A 93 13.34 14.75 4.85
CA GLY A 93 11.99 14.83 4.27
C GLY A 93 11.85 14.13 2.90
N MET A 94 12.92 13.56 2.36
CA MET A 94 12.91 12.76 1.13
C MET A 94 12.72 11.28 1.44
N HIS A 95 11.92 10.63 0.60
CA HIS A 95 11.62 9.20 0.67
C HIS A 95 12.53 8.43 -0.29
N HIS A 96 13.33 7.51 0.23
CA HIS A 96 14.22 6.64 -0.54
C HIS A 96 13.80 5.18 -0.37
N LEU A 97 13.33 4.57 -1.45
CA LEU A 97 12.89 3.18 -1.46
C LEU A 97 14.10 2.27 -1.71
N LEU A 98 14.53 1.56 -0.67
CA LEU A 98 15.73 0.72 -0.70
C LEU A 98 15.43 -0.73 -1.13
N SER A 99 14.22 -1.22 -0.87
CA SER A 99 13.80 -2.57 -1.26
C SER A 99 12.31 -2.61 -1.59
N GLU A 100 11.96 -3.27 -2.70
CA GLU A 100 10.59 -3.42 -3.19
C GLU A 100 10.14 -4.90 -3.16
N GLY A 101 9.78 -5.39 -1.97
CA GLY A 101 9.07 -6.66 -1.84
C GLY A 101 9.99 -7.88 -1.73
N ASP A 102 11.01 -7.78 -0.89
CA ASP A 102 11.91 -8.88 -0.59
C ASP A 102 11.15 -10.05 0.08
N VAL A 103 11.27 -11.22 -0.52
CA VAL A 103 10.67 -12.49 -0.11
C VAL A 103 11.71 -13.58 0.09
N THR A 104 13.00 -13.24 0.14
CA THR A 104 14.10 -14.22 0.30
C THR A 104 14.00 -15.04 1.58
N HIS A 105 13.34 -14.51 2.60
CA HIS A 105 13.05 -15.20 3.86
C HIS A 105 11.89 -16.21 3.76
N LEU A 106 11.12 -16.19 2.67
CA LEU A 106 10.03 -17.13 2.43
C LEU A 106 10.56 -18.36 1.72
N ASN A 107 10.42 -19.52 2.37
CA ASN A 107 10.83 -20.80 1.78
C ASN A 107 10.02 -21.16 0.53
N ASN A 108 8.80 -20.65 0.41
CA ASN A 108 7.93 -20.80 -0.76
C ASN A 108 7.16 -19.50 -1.01
N VAL A 109 7.18 -19.00 -2.24
CA VAL A 109 6.40 -17.83 -2.65
C VAL A 109 5.21 -18.30 -3.46
N THR A 110 4.01 -18.21 -2.89
CA THR A 110 2.77 -18.50 -3.63
C THR A 110 2.50 -17.32 -4.56
N SER A 111 2.57 -17.57 -5.87
CA SER A 111 2.09 -16.63 -6.88
C SER A 111 0.61 -16.92 -7.09
N VAL A 112 -0.26 -16.08 -6.55
CA VAL A 112 -1.73 -16.13 -6.73
C VAL A 112 -2.18 -15.18 -7.81
#